data_AF-A0A5N5NS21-F1
#
_entry.id   AF-A0A5N5NS21-F1
#
_cell.length_a   1.000
_cell.length_b   1.000
_cell.length_c   1.000
_cell.angle_alpha   90.00
_cell.angle_beta   90.00
_cell.angle_gamma   90.00
#
_symmetry.space_group_name_H-M   'P 1'
#
loop_
_entity.id
_entity.type
_entity.pdbx_description
1 polymer ?
#
loop_
_entity_poly.entity_id
_entity_poly.type
_entity_poly.pdbx_seq_one_letter_code
_entity_poly.pdbx_strand_id
1 'polypeptide(L)'
;MGNLAVTLGDMGKLEQAAALEKEVLEKMQRILGHEHPDTISAMNNFAITLGDMGKLDEAAAMFQEVLEKRQRILGDEHPATDQAVWTIRDKVRETESARTSEHKPEPNYRHLHDLARHAIHVSETLALAVMAAGSISQQHLEIMGGAADTDEHSRRAAKRIGNRIVFYEHMLRALQCRAASNKERLMNEISLAFNTVAQYDSGISVNIGRAAQVDSAAMKTVAFLTLTFLPATFICAIFSMSFFNYDPAADSWTVSRKFWIYWAVAIPTTFVTALLWHYWRTVFPPTLIGEASEIDQKAHAIREKETSNHHGSSLLEDLA
;
A
#
# COMPACT_ATOMS: atom_id res chain seq x y z
N MET A 1 30.63 -14.70 3.49
CA MET A 1 29.68 -15.34 2.56
C MET A 1 28.31 -14.67 2.56
N GLY A 2 27.80 -14.16 3.71
CA GLY A 2 26.57 -13.35 3.75
C GLY A 2 26.57 -12.15 2.79
N ASN A 3 27.70 -11.44 2.68
CA ASN A 3 27.81 -10.31 1.75
C ASN A 3 27.68 -10.71 0.26
N LEU A 4 27.95 -11.97 -0.11
CA LEU A 4 27.83 -12.41 -1.50
C LEU A 4 26.37 -12.69 -1.88
N ALA A 5 25.58 -13.24 -0.95
CA ALA A 5 24.15 -13.46 -1.16
C ALA A 5 23.39 -12.14 -1.32
N VAL A 6 23.70 -11.16 -0.47
CA VAL A 6 23.15 -9.79 -0.57
C VAL A 6 23.47 -9.16 -1.92
N THR A 7 24.74 -9.21 -2.36
CA THR A 7 25.13 -8.67 -3.67
C THR A 7 24.48 -9.39 -4.86
N LEU A 8 24.13 -10.68 -4.71
CA LEU A 8 23.43 -11.44 -5.75
C LEU A 8 21.94 -11.10 -5.78
N GLY A 9 21.35 -10.80 -4.63
CA GLY A 9 20.00 -10.24 -4.51
C GLY A 9 19.90 -8.89 -5.20
N ASP A 10 20.84 -7.98 -4.93
CA ASP A 10 20.92 -6.65 -5.55
C ASP A 10 21.09 -6.70 -7.08
N MET A 11 21.66 -7.79 -7.61
CA MET A 11 21.82 -8.03 -9.05
C MET A 11 20.61 -8.75 -9.68
N GLY A 12 19.51 -8.93 -8.94
CA GLY A 12 18.28 -9.57 -9.43
C GLY A 12 18.39 -11.09 -9.62
N LYS A 13 19.44 -11.73 -9.09
CA LYS A 13 19.66 -13.19 -9.19
C LYS A 13 19.20 -13.90 -7.91
N LEU A 14 17.94 -13.66 -7.55
CA LEU A 14 17.35 -14.13 -6.29
C LEU A 14 17.48 -15.65 -6.14
N GLU A 15 17.24 -16.45 -7.18
CA GLU A 15 17.34 -17.92 -7.12
C GLU A 15 18.72 -18.44 -6.72
N GLN A 16 19.78 -17.76 -7.15
CA GLN A 16 21.16 -18.11 -6.80
C GLN A 16 21.50 -17.65 -5.38
N ALA A 17 20.98 -16.49 -4.96
CA ALA A 17 21.12 -15.99 -3.60
C ALA A 17 20.45 -16.93 -2.59
N ALA A 18 19.20 -17.34 -2.82
CA ALA A 18 18.47 -18.25 -1.94
C ALA A 18 19.13 -19.63 -1.83
N ALA A 19 19.65 -20.19 -2.93
CA ALA A 19 20.37 -21.46 -2.90
C ALA A 19 21.64 -21.37 -2.04
N LEU A 20 22.39 -20.27 -2.15
CA LEU A 20 23.59 -20.02 -1.37
C LEU A 20 23.26 -19.81 0.12
N GLU A 21 22.23 -19.03 0.43
CA GLU A 21 21.81 -18.78 1.82
C GLU A 21 21.27 -20.03 2.50
N LYS A 22 20.55 -20.88 1.76
CA LYS A 22 20.12 -22.19 2.27
C LYS A 22 21.32 -23.08 2.61
N GLU A 23 22.32 -23.16 1.74
CA GLU A 23 23.53 -23.95 2.01
C GLU A 23 24.31 -23.40 3.22
N VAL A 24 24.39 -22.07 3.36
CA VAL A 24 25.00 -21.40 4.51
C VAL A 24 24.23 -21.72 5.79
N LEU A 25 22.90 -21.65 5.75
CA LEU A 25 22.05 -21.96 6.90
C LEU A 25 22.22 -23.41 7.36
N GLU A 26 22.21 -24.38 6.43
CA GLU A 26 22.42 -25.80 6.75
C GLU A 26 23.80 -26.05 7.37
N LYS A 27 24.86 -25.38 6.86
CA LYS A 27 26.20 -25.47 7.43
C LYS A 27 26.28 -24.84 8.82
N MET A 28 25.68 -23.67 9.03
CA MET A 28 25.67 -22.99 10.32
C MET A 28 24.88 -23.78 11.37
N GLN A 29 23.73 -24.35 10.99
CA GLN A 29 22.97 -25.26 11.87
C GLN A 29 23.80 -26.47 12.31
N ARG A 30 24.60 -27.04 11.41
CA ARG A 30 25.45 -28.20 11.72
C ARG A 30 26.67 -27.85 12.58
N ILE A 31 27.27 -26.67 12.39
CA ILE A 31 28.51 -26.27 13.08
C ILE A 31 28.22 -25.61 14.43
N LEU A 32 27.28 -24.66 14.46
CA LEU A 32 27.01 -23.78 15.60
C LEU A 32 25.73 -24.16 16.36
N GLY A 33 24.85 -24.95 15.74
CA GLY A 33 23.56 -25.34 16.33
C GLY A 33 22.41 -24.41 15.94
N HIS A 34 21.17 -24.88 16.21
CA HIS A 34 19.92 -24.21 15.80
C HIS A 34 19.56 -22.95 16.60
N GLU A 35 20.18 -22.73 17.76
CA GLU A 35 19.91 -21.59 18.63
C GLU A 35 21.10 -20.60 18.68
N HIS A 36 22.11 -20.78 17.83
CA HIS A 36 23.24 -19.85 17.78
C HIS A 36 22.82 -18.52 17.11
N PRO A 37 23.21 -17.34 17.64
CA PRO A 37 22.85 -16.04 17.07
C PRO A 37 23.19 -15.89 15.57
N ASP A 38 24.33 -16.43 15.14
CA ASP A 38 24.72 -16.40 13.72
C ASP A 38 23.83 -17.28 12.84
N THR A 39 23.40 -18.45 13.34
CA THR A 39 22.45 -19.32 12.63
C THR A 39 21.10 -18.63 12.49
N ILE A 40 20.63 -17.95 13.54
CA ILE A 40 19.38 -17.19 13.53
C ILE A 40 19.46 -16.01 12.55
N SER A 41 20.63 -15.35 12.47
CA SER A 41 20.85 -14.27 11.51
C SER A 41 20.87 -14.78 10.06
N ALA A 42 21.44 -15.96 9.82
CA ALA A 42 21.37 -16.61 8.51
C ALA A 42 19.93 -17.01 8.13
N MET A 43 19.12 -17.49 9.09
CA MET A 43 17.68 -17.74 8.86
C MET A 43 16.92 -16.47 8.48
N ASN A 44 17.20 -15.36 9.17
CA ASN A 44 16.58 -14.06 8.88
C ASN A 44 16.88 -13.59 7.45
N ASN A 45 18.15 -13.70 7.03
CA ASN A 45 18.55 -13.30 5.68
C ASN A 45 17.89 -14.18 4.60
N PHE A 46 17.83 -15.49 4.83
CA PHE A 46 17.14 -16.40 3.93
C PHE A 46 15.63 -16.10 3.83
N ALA A 47 14.99 -15.72 4.93
CA ALA A 47 13.60 -15.29 4.95
C ALA A 47 13.35 -14.00 4.14
N ILE A 48 14.27 -13.03 4.21
CA ILE A 48 14.23 -11.81 3.39
C ILE A 48 14.27 -12.18 1.91
N THR A 49 15.26 -12.96 1.49
CA THR A 49 15.43 -13.38 0.08
C THR A 49 14.23 -14.15 -0.45
N LEU A 50 13.60 -15.01 0.37
CA LEU A 50 12.35 -15.69 -0.01
C LEU A 50 11.18 -14.73 -0.18
N GLY A 51 11.11 -13.70 0.64
CA GLY A 51 10.12 -12.64 0.49
C GLY A 51 10.35 -11.82 -0.79
N ASP A 52 11.61 -11.54 -1.16
CA ASP A 52 11.97 -10.85 -2.41
C ASP A 52 11.63 -11.68 -3.65
N MET A 53 11.64 -13.01 -3.52
CA MET A 53 11.15 -13.94 -4.56
C MET A 53 9.63 -14.03 -4.66
N GLY A 54 8.87 -13.41 -3.74
CA GLY A 54 7.43 -13.55 -3.67
C GLY A 54 6.93 -14.84 -3.01
N LYS A 55 7.81 -15.63 -2.36
CA LYS A 55 7.42 -16.81 -1.56
C LYS A 55 7.02 -16.42 -0.15
N LEU A 56 5.93 -15.66 -0.05
CA LEU A 56 5.55 -14.96 1.17
C LEU A 56 5.19 -15.89 2.34
N ASP A 57 4.54 -17.02 2.06
CA ASP A 57 4.15 -17.98 3.11
C ASP A 57 5.39 -18.66 3.74
N GLU A 58 6.38 -19.01 2.92
CA GLU A 58 7.65 -19.59 3.37
C GLU A 58 8.49 -18.55 4.15
N ALA A 59 8.53 -17.31 3.68
CA ALA A 59 9.21 -16.21 4.35
C ALA A 59 8.59 -15.89 5.71
N ALA A 60 7.26 -15.79 5.78
CA ALA A 60 6.52 -15.50 7.01
C ALA A 60 6.75 -16.58 8.09
N ALA A 61 6.72 -17.86 7.70
CA ALA A 61 6.99 -18.97 8.61
C ALA A 61 8.41 -18.90 9.20
N MET A 62 9.42 -18.59 8.37
CA MET A 62 10.80 -18.44 8.84
C MET A 62 11.00 -17.21 9.72
N PHE A 63 10.40 -16.08 9.37
CA PHE A 63 10.44 -14.88 10.20
C PHE A 63 9.83 -15.11 11.58
N GLN A 64 8.72 -15.85 11.65
CA GLN A 64 8.11 -16.22 12.91
C GLN A 64 9.03 -17.13 13.75
N GLU A 65 9.67 -18.10 13.11
CA GLU A 65 10.65 -18.97 13.79
C GLU A 65 11.86 -18.18 14.31
N VAL A 66 12.36 -17.22 13.54
CA VAL A 66 13.45 -16.31 13.95
C VAL A 66 13.04 -15.48 15.16
N LEU A 67 11.83 -14.92 15.15
CA LEU A 67 11.32 -14.10 16.24
C LEU A 67 11.18 -14.92 17.53
N GLU A 68 10.58 -16.11 17.46
CA GLU A 68 10.42 -17.00 18.62
C GLU A 68 11.77 -17.40 19.23
N LYS A 69 12.78 -17.69 18.39
CA LYS A 69 14.14 -18.01 18.86
C LYS A 69 14.83 -16.80 19.50
N ARG A 70 14.73 -15.61 18.89
CA ARG A 70 15.33 -14.38 19.44
C ARG A 70 14.69 -13.98 20.78
N GLN A 71 13.37 -14.05 20.88
CA GLN A 71 12.65 -13.80 22.13
C GLN A 71 13.08 -14.76 23.25
N ARG A 72 13.26 -16.05 22.93
CA ARG A 72 13.71 -17.04 23.92
C ARG A 72 15.13 -16.79 24.43
N ILE A 73 16.05 -16.39 23.55
CA ILE A 73 17.48 -16.31 23.87
C ILE A 73 17.85 -14.94 24.46
N LEU A 74 17.27 -13.87 23.92
CA LEU A 74 17.70 -12.50 24.19
C LEU A 74 16.66 -11.70 24.99
N GLY A 75 15.42 -12.18 25.07
CA GLY A 75 14.30 -11.47 25.68
C GLY A 75 13.60 -10.50 24.71
N ASP A 76 12.45 -9.98 25.15
CA ASP A 76 11.56 -9.15 24.32
C ASP A 76 12.12 -7.74 24.08
N GLU A 77 13.00 -7.21 24.94
CA GLU A 77 13.56 -5.84 24.85
C GLU A 77 14.96 -5.78 24.21
N HIS A 78 15.44 -6.88 23.62
CA HIS A 78 16.77 -6.90 23.03
C HIS A 78 16.78 -6.26 21.63
N PRO A 79 17.76 -5.41 21.28
CA PRO A 79 17.83 -4.73 19.98
C PRO A 79 17.71 -5.64 18.76
N ALA A 80 18.23 -6.86 18.87
CA ALA A 80 18.11 -7.88 17.80
C ALA A 80 16.68 -8.42 17.64
N THR A 81 15.88 -8.46 18.70
CA THR A 81 14.46 -8.83 18.66
C THR A 81 13.66 -7.69 18.00
N ASP A 82 13.92 -6.44 18.40
CA ASP A 82 13.32 -5.26 17.78
C ASP A 82 13.63 -5.15 16.29
N GLN A 83 14.88 -5.41 15.89
CA GLN A 83 15.28 -5.42 14.49
C GLN A 83 14.54 -6.49 13.67
N ALA A 84 14.30 -7.68 14.25
CA ALA A 84 13.51 -8.72 13.58
C ALA A 84 12.05 -8.30 13.41
N VAL A 85 11.44 -7.74 14.45
CA VAL A 85 10.07 -7.20 14.38
C VAL A 85 9.96 -6.10 13.32
N TRP A 86 10.94 -5.20 13.27
CA TRP A 86 10.98 -4.14 12.26
C TRP A 86 11.14 -4.69 10.84
N THR A 87 12.02 -5.68 10.65
CA THR A 87 12.21 -6.37 9.35
C THR A 87 10.92 -7.03 8.88
N ILE A 88 10.21 -7.74 9.77
CA ILE A 88 8.92 -8.37 9.46
C ILE A 88 7.90 -7.30 9.08
N ARG A 89 7.80 -6.24 9.87
CA ARG A 89 6.89 -5.12 9.62
C ARG A 89 7.15 -4.49 8.25
N ASP A 90 8.41 -4.23 7.92
CA ASP A 90 8.78 -3.62 6.65
C ASP A 90 8.49 -4.55 5.48
N LYS A 91 8.75 -5.85 5.63
CA LYS A 91 8.41 -6.82 4.58
C LYS A 91 6.91 -6.94 4.40
N VAL A 92 6.13 -6.96 5.48
CA VAL A 92 4.67 -6.93 5.42
C VAL A 92 4.21 -5.66 4.70
N ARG A 93 4.74 -4.49 5.06
CA ARG A 93 4.39 -3.22 4.42
C ARG A 93 4.72 -3.21 2.93
N GLU A 94 5.87 -3.75 2.55
CA GLU A 94 6.29 -3.87 1.15
C GLU A 94 5.34 -4.81 0.39
N THR A 95 4.97 -5.95 0.97
CA THR A 95 4.02 -6.88 0.34
C THR A 95 2.61 -6.31 0.25
N GLU A 96 2.14 -5.57 1.25
CA GLU A 96 0.86 -4.85 1.21
C GLU A 96 0.88 -3.75 0.14
N SER A 97 1.99 -3.02 0.02
CA SER A 97 2.18 -1.99 -1.00
C SER A 97 2.28 -2.57 -2.41
N ALA A 98 2.86 -3.76 -2.56
CA ALA A 98 2.94 -4.49 -3.83
C ALA A 98 1.62 -5.18 -4.21
N ARG A 99 0.75 -5.48 -3.24
CA ARG A 99 -0.62 -6.00 -3.44
C ARG A 99 -1.62 -4.90 -3.84
N THR A 100 -1.22 -3.94 -4.67
CA THR A 100 -2.20 -3.14 -5.41
C THR A 100 -2.98 -4.08 -6.33
N SER A 101 -4.10 -4.60 -5.86
CA SER A 101 -4.96 -5.46 -6.66
C SER A 101 -5.58 -4.62 -7.79
N GLU A 102 -5.52 -5.12 -9.03
CA GLU A 102 -6.26 -4.57 -10.17
C GLU A 102 -7.77 -4.45 -9.89
N HIS A 103 -8.27 -5.21 -8.91
CA HIS A 103 -9.67 -5.31 -8.56
C HIS A 103 -9.95 -4.60 -7.23
N LYS A 104 -11.16 -4.04 -7.12
CA LYS A 104 -11.63 -3.38 -5.90
C LYS A 104 -11.53 -4.35 -4.72
N PRO A 105 -10.88 -3.97 -3.61
CA PRO A 105 -10.89 -4.79 -2.42
C PRO A 105 -12.32 -4.90 -1.88
N GLU A 106 -12.76 -6.13 -1.61
CA GLU A 106 -14.10 -6.43 -1.06
C GLU A 106 -13.97 -7.15 0.30
N PRO A 107 -13.74 -6.41 1.40
CA PRO A 107 -13.75 -6.98 2.73
C PRO A 107 -15.12 -7.58 3.05
N ASN A 108 -15.14 -8.73 3.73
CA ASN A 108 -16.38 -9.30 4.24
C ASN A 108 -16.83 -8.56 5.50
N TYR A 109 -17.47 -7.40 5.32
CA TYR A 109 -17.92 -6.54 6.42
C TYR A 109 -18.88 -7.26 7.38
N ARG A 110 -19.70 -8.19 6.88
CA ARG A 110 -20.60 -8.98 7.72
C ARG A 110 -19.81 -9.87 8.67
N HIS A 111 -18.82 -10.59 8.14
CA HIS A 111 -17.96 -11.44 8.95
C HIS A 111 -17.17 -10.63 9.99
N LEU A 112 -16.58 -9.50 9.58
CA LEU A 112 -15.86 -8.59 10.50
C LEU A 112 -16.77 -8.07 11.61
N HIS A 113 -18.01 -7.70 11.28
CA HIS A 113 -18.99 -7.23 12.24
C HIS A 113 -19.44 -8.34 13.22
N ASP A 114 -19.69 -9.55 12.72
CA ASP A 114 -20.06 -10.69 13.55
C ASP A 114 -18.90 -11.09 14.49
N LEU A 115 -17.66 -11.05 13.99
CA LEU A 115 -16.46 -11.27 14.79
C LEU A 115 -16.27 -10.20 15.88
N ALA A 116 -16.53 -8.93 15.54
CA ALA A 116 -16.48 -7.83 16.51
C ALA A 116 -17.52 -7.99 17.61
N ARG A 117 -18.76 -8.35 17.25
CA ARG A 117 -19.81 -8.65 18.22
C ARG A 117 -19.40 -9.79 19.15
N HIS A 118 -18.85 -10.87 18.59
CA HIS A 118 -18.40 -12.00 19.39
C HIS A 118 -17.25 -11.63 20.34
N ALA A 119 -16.26 -10.87 19.87
CA ALA A 119 -15.14 -10.39 20.69
C ALA A 119 -15.60 -9.49 21.85
N ILE A 120 -16.56 -8.60 21.60
CA ILE A 120 -17.19 -7.76 22.63
C ILE A 120 -17.86 -8.64 23.69
N HIS A 121 -18.72 -9.57 23.29
CA HIS A 121 -19.41 -10.46 24.22
C HIS A 121 -18.46 -11.32 25.06
N VAL A 122 -17.39 -11.86 24.46
CA VAL A 122 -16.37 -12.63 25.19
C VAL A 122 -15.66 -11.74 26.21
N SER A 123 -15.28 -10.52 25.84
CA SER A 123 -14.63 -9.58 26.74
C SER A 123 -15.54 -9.17 27.91
N GLU A 124 -16.82 -8.90 27.66
CA GLU A 124 -17.81 -8.57 28.70
C GLU A 124 -18.03 -9.75 29.64
N THR A 125 -18.16 -10.96 29.09
CA THR A 125 -18.35 -12.18 29.87
C THR A 125 -17.14 -12.46 30.77
N LEU A 126 -15.93 -12.29 30.25
CA LEU A 126 -14.69 -12.44 31.04
C LEU A 126 -14.56 -11.38 32.13
N ALA A 127 -14.95 -10.14 31.86
CA ALA A 127 -14.95 -9.08 32.87
C ALA A 127 -15.88 -9.43 34.05
N LEU A 128 -17.10 -9.90 33.75
CA LEU A 128 -18.03 -10.40 34.77
C LEU A 128 -17.48 -11.61 35.53
N ALA A 129 -16.86 -12.56 34.83
CA ALA A 129 -16.26 -13.74 35.45
C ALA A 129 -15.11 -13.39 36.41
N VAL A 130 -14.25 -12.43 36.04
CA VAL A 130 -13.18 -11.93 36.91
C VAL A 130 -13.75 -11.26 38.15
N MET A 131 -14.79 -10.41 38.01
CA MET A 131 -15.44 -9.79 39.16
C MET A 131 -16.05 -10.84 40.09
N ALA A 132 -16.77 -11.83 39.55
CA ALA A 132 -17.34 -12.91 40.34
C ALA A 132 -16.27 -13.74 41.07
N ALA A 133 -15.16 -14.07 40.41
CA ALA A 133 -14.04 -14.78 41.02
C ALA A 133 -13.40 -13.97 42.16
N GLY A 134 -13.23 -12.65 41.97
CA GLY A 134 -12.76 -11.74 43.01
C GLY A 134 -13.69 -11.72 44.24
N SER A 135 -15.00 -11.66 44.03
CA SER A 135 -15.97 -11.75 45.13
C SER A 135 -15.90 -13.08 45.88
N ILE A 136 -15.76 -14.21 45.17
CA ILE A 136 -15.60 -15.54 45.79
C ILE A 136 -14.30 -15.61 46.61
N SER A 137 -13.21 -15.03 46.09
CA SER A 137 -11.92 -14.93 46.77
C SER A 137 -12.02 -14.14 48.07
N GLN A 138 -12.67 -12.97 48.03
CA GLN A 138 -12.89 -12.12 49.19
C GLN A 138 -13.78 -12.80 50.25
N GLN A 139 -14.89 -13.43 49.83
CA GLN A 139 -15.78 -14.14 50.73
C GLN A 139 -15.06 -15.32 51.42
N HIS A 140 -14.18 -16.03 50.70
CA HIS A 140 -13.36 -17.08 51.29
C HIS A 140 -12.42 -16.53 52.39
N LEU A 141 -11.78 -15.38 52.15
CA LEU A 141 -10.92 -14.73 53.14
C LEU A 141 -11.70 -14.30 54.39
N GLU A 142 -12.89 -13.72 54.23
CA GLU A 142 -13.76 -13.30 55.33
C GLU A 142 -14.19 -14.49 56.22
N ILE A 143 -14.62 -15.59 55.60
CA ILE A 143 -15.00 -16.82 56.32
C ILE A 143 -13.80 -17.38 57.10
N MET A 144 -12.61 -17.35 56.51
CA MET A 144 -11.40 -17.85 57.15
C MET A 144 -10.84 -16.94 58.25
N GLY A 145 -11.03 -15.63 58.13
CA GLY A 145 -10.68 -14.66 59.18
C GLY A 145 -11.49 -14.83 60.46
N GLY A 146 -12.73 -15.33 60.36
CA GLY A 146 -13.58 -15.66 61.51
C GLY A 146 -13.35 -17.04 62.13
N ALA A 147 -12.58 -17.92 61.48
CA ALA A 147 -12.43 -19.33 61.85
C ALA A 147 -11.19 -19.63 62.72
N ALA A 148 -10.83 -18.73 63.64
CA ALA A 148 -9.58 -18.78 64.42
C ALA A 148 -9.42 -20.03 65.31
N ASP A 149 -10.51 -20.70 65.68
CA ASP A 149 -10.53 -21.82 66.64
C ASP A 149 -10.69 -23.21 65.96
N THR A 150 -10.44 -23.30 64.65
CA THR A 150 -10.65 -24.53 63.86
C THR A 150 -9.45 -25.48 63.84
N ASP A 151 -9.74 -26.79 63.75
CA ASP A 151 -8.75 -27.88 63.66
C ASP A 151 -7.72 -27.67 62.54
N GLU A 152 -6.51 -28.19 62.76
CA GLU A 152 -5.36 -28.09 61.85
C GLU A 152 -5.68 -28.64 60.45
N HIS A 153 -6.47 -29.71 60.38
CA HIS A 153 -6.90 -30.30 59.10
C HIS A 153 -7.79 -29.34 58.30
N SER A 154 -8.77 -28.71 58.96
CA SER A 154 -9.68 -27.73 58.37
C SER A 154 -8.93 -26.50 57.86
N ARG A 155 -7.93 -26.02 58.62
CA ARG A 155 -7.08 -24.89 58.22
C ARG A 155 -6.27 -25.19 56.96
N ARG A 156 -5.71 -26.40 56.84
CA ARG A 156 -5.00 -26.82 55.61
C ARG A 156 -5.94 -26.98 54.42
N ALA A 157 -7.13 -27.54 54.62
CA ALA A 157 -8.13 -27.68 53.57
C ALA A 157 -8.54 -26.30 53.02
N ALA A 158 -8.84 -25.36 53.91
CA ALA A 158 -9.18 -24.00 53.55
C ALA A 158 -8.05 -23.28 52.79
N LYS A 159 -6.81 -23.34 53.28
CA LYS A 159 -5.65 -22.76 52.57
C LYS A 159 -5.50 -23.34 51.16
N ARG A 160 -5.77 -24.63 50.99
CA ARG A 160 -5.74 -25.30 49.68
C ARG A 160 -6.84 -24.79 48.75
N ILE A 161 -8.04 -24.54 49.28
CA ILE A 161 -9.17 -23.97 48.54
C ILE A 161 -8.87 -22.52 48.14
N GLY A 162 -8.39 -21.69 49.06
CA GLY A 162 -7.99 -20.30 48.78
C GLY A 162 -6.94 -20.21 47.68
N ASN A 163 -5.89 -21.04 47.76
CA ASN A 163 -4.87 -21.10 46.71
C ASN A 163 -5.46 -21.48 45.33
N ARG A 164 -6.46 -22.36 45.27
CA ARG A 164 -7.15 -22.71 44.01
C ARG A 164 -8.03 -21.58 43.50
N ILE A 165 -8.74 -20.88 44.37
CA ILE A 165 -9.56 -19.72 43.98
C ILE A 165 -8.67 -18.63 43.38
N VAL A 166 -7.56 -18.30 44.04
CA VAL A 166 -6.57 -17.32 43.54
C VAL A 166 -5.98 -17.77 42.19
N PHE A 167 -5.65 -19.06 42.05
CA PHE A 167 -5.19 -19.61 40.76
C PHE A 167 -6.21 -19.39 39.63
N TYR A 168 -7.49 -19.70 39.86
CA TYR A 168 -8.54 -19.49 38.85
C TYR A 168 -8.80 -18.01 38.58
N GLU A 169 -8.71 -17.14 39.59
CA GLU A 169 -8.80 -15.69 39.41
C GLU A 169 -7.68 -15.17 38.49
N HIS A 170 -6.43 -15.60 38.70
CA HIS A 170 -5.32 -15.25 37.82
C HIS A 170 -5.51 -15.77 36.40
N MET A 171 -6.00 -17.00 36.23
CA MET A 171 -6.31 -17.57 34.92
C MET A 171 -7.37 -16.75 34.18
N LEU A 172 -8.45 -16.35 34.86
CA LEU A 172 -9.51 -15.52 34.28
C LEU A 172 -8.99 -14.12 33.91
N ARG A 173 -8.16 -13.51 34.76
CA ARG A 173 -7.51 -12.22 34.45
C ARG A 173 -6.59 -12.32 33.23
N ALA A 174 -5.83 -13.41 33.10
CA ALA A 174 -4.98 -13.63 31.93
C ALA A 174 -5.80 -13.77 30.64
N LEU A 175 -6.92 -14.51 30.69
CA LEU A 175 -7.86 -14.61 29.57
C LEU A 175 -8.49 -13.26 29.22
N GLN A 176 -8.88 -12.46 30.22
CA GLN A 176 -9.41 -11.12 30.01
C GLN A 176 -8.39 -10.21 29.31
N CYS A 177 -7.12 -10.22 29.73
CA CYS A 177 -6.06 -9.44 29.09
C CYS A 177 -5.87 -9.86 27.63
N ARG A 178 -5.89 -11.17 27.36
CA ARG A 178 -5.78 -11.69 25.99
C ARG A 178 -6.98 -11.33 25.12
N ALA A 179 -8.19 -11.39 25.68
CA ALA A 179 -9.41 -10.99 24.98
C ALA A 179 -9.39 -9.49 24.65
N ALA A 180 -8.92 -8.64 25.57
CA ALA A 180 -8.75 -7.20 25.32
C ALA A 180 -7.74 -6.94 24.20
N SER A 181 -6.57 -7.60 24.22
CA SER A 181 -5.59 -7.49 23.15
C SER A 181 -6.13 -7.95 21.79
N ASN A 182 -6.88 -9.06 21.75
CA ASN A 182 -7.52 -9.52 20.52
C ASN A 182 -8.57 -8.54 20.00
N LYS A 183 -9.31 -7.86 20.89
CA LYS A 183 -10.28 -6.83 20.52
C LYS A 183 -9.57 -5.65 19.84
N GLU A 184 -8.47 -5.16 20.39
CA GLU A 184 -7.67 -4.08 19.79
C GLU A 184 -7.13 -4.48 18.40
N ARG A 185 -6.60 -5.70 18.27
CA ARG A 185 -6.15 -6.22 16.97
C ARG A 185 -7.28 -6.23 15.93
N LEU A 186 -8.46 -6.69 16.32
CA LEU A 186 -9.62 -6.72 15.43
C LEU A 186 -10.06 -5.32 14.99
N MET A 187 -9.99 -4.32 15.89
CA MET A 187 -10.29 -2.93 15.52
C MET A 187 -9.29 -2.38 14.51
N ASN A 188 -8.01 -2.74 14.62
CA ASN A 188 -6.99 -2.38 13.64
C ASN A 188 -7.25 -3.04 12.28
N GLU A 189 -7.61 -4.33 12.25
CA GLU A 189 -7.97 -5.04 11.02
C GLU A 189 -9.19 -4.42 10.32
N ILE A 190 -10.23 -4.07 11.10
CA ILE A 190 -11.42 -3.37 10.56
C ILE A 190 -11.00 -2.02 9.97
N SER A 191 -10.18 -1.24 10.67
CA SER A 191 -9.72 0.07 10.21
C SER A 191 -8.88 -0.04 8.93
N LEU A 192 -8.00 -1.03 8.86
CA LEU A 192 -7.21 -1.33 7.67
C LEU A 192 -8.10 -1.66 6.48
N ALA A 193 -9.12 -2.51 6.66
CA ALA A 193 -10.07 -2.86 5.61
C ALA A 193 -10.80 -1.63 5.05
N PHE A 194 -11.29 -0.74 5.92
CA PHE A 194 -11.93 0.51 5.50
C PHE A 194 -10.97 1.45 4.77
N ASN A 195 -9.77 1.64 5.30
CA ASN A 195 -8.76 2.51 4.69
C ASN A 195 -8.34 2.00 3.31
N THR A 196 -8.21 0.69 3.15
CA THR A 196 -7.81 0.07 1.88
C THR A 196 -8.87 0.34 0.79
N VAL A 197 -10.16 0.20 1.12
CA VAL A 197 -11.26 0.50 0.18
C VAL A 197 -11.34 2.00 -0.13
N ALA A 198 -11.19 2.84 0.88
CA ALA A 198 -11.19 4.30 0.70
C ALA A 198 -10.03 4.77 -0.19
N GLN A 199 -8.84 4.22 0.02
CA GLN A 199 -7.66 4.49 -0.81
C GLN A 199 -7.90 4.06 -2.26
N TYR A 200 -8.45 2.86 -2.48
CA TYR A 200 -8.81 2.39 -3.82
C TYR A 200 -9.81 3.33 -4.52
N ASP A 201 -10.92 3.67 -3.85
CA ASP A 201 -11.96 4.53 -4.42
C ASP A 201 -11.43 5.96 -4.72
N SER A 202 -10.55 6.48 -3.85
CA SER A 202 -9.88 7.76 -4.09
C SER A 202 -8.94 7.73 -5.31
N GLY A 203 -8.20 6.63 -5.49
CA GLY A 203 -7.32 6.43 -6.64
C GLY A 203 -8.11 6.40 -7.96
N ILE A 204 -9.24 5.70 -7.98
CA ILE A 204 -10.16 5.69 -9.13
C ILE A 204 -10.68 7.11 -9.43
N SER A 205 -11.10 7.86 -8.42
CA SER A 205 -11.59 9.24 -8.61
C SER A 205 -10.53 10.16 -9.23
N VAL A 206 -9.28 10.07 -8.75
CA VAL A 206 -8.15 10.83 -9.30
C VAL A 206 -7.87 10.43 -10.75
N ASN A 207 -7.90 9.13 -11.07
CA ASN A 207 -7.69 8.63 -12.43
C ASN A 207 -8.79 9.09 -13.40
N ILE A 208 -10.06 9.06 -12.96
CA ILE A 208 -11.19 9.58 -13.73
C ILE A 208 -11.02 11.09 -13.97
N GLY A 209 -10.65 11.85 -12.94
CA GLY A 209 -10.39 13.28 -13.07
C GLY A 209 -9.28 13.60 -14.07
N ARG A 210 -8.20 12.82 -14.05
CA ARG A 210 -7.09 12.93 -15.00
C ARG A 210 -7.53 12.59 -16.43
N ALA A 211 -8.28 11.51 -16.62
CA ALA A 211 -8.83 11.13 -17.92
C ALA A 211 -9.75 12.21 -18.49
N ALA A 212 -10.66 12.76 -17.67
CA ALA A 212 -11.54 13.86 -18.05
C ALA A 212 -10.78 15.14 -18.43
N GLN A 213 -9.65 15.43 -17.77
CA GLN A 213 -8.78 16.56 -18.16
C GLN A 213 -8.10 16.33 -19.51
N VAL A 214 -7.62 15.11 -19.78
CA VAL A 214 -7.05 14.74 -21.08
C VAL A 214 -8.10 14.86 -22.18
N ASP A 215 -9.32 14.36 -21.95
CA ASP A 215 -10.43 14.49 -22.89
C ASP A 215 -10.82 15.95 -23.12
N SER A 216 -10.84 16.78 -22.07
CA SER A 216 -11.09 18.22 -22.19
C SER A 216 -10.01 18.92 -23.00
N ALA A 217 -8.74 18.56 -22.81
CA ALA A 217 -7.62 19.09 -23.59
C ALA A 217 -7.76 18.71 -25.07
N ALA A 218 -8.03 17.43 -25.36
CA ALA A 218 -8.29 16.96 -26.72
C ALA A 218 -9.48 17.70 -27.35
N MET A 219 -10.61 17.82 -26.63
CA MET A 219 -11.80 18.52 -27.12
C MET A 219 -11.53 20.00 -27.42
N LYS A 220 -10.73 20.69 -26.59
CA LYS A 220 -10.31 22.08 -26.86
C LYS A 220 -9.46 22.18 -28.12
N THR A 221 -8.56 21.23 -28.37
CA THR A 221 -7.74 21.23 -29.60
C THR A 221 -8.60 21.01 -30.85
N VAL A 222 -9.55 20.07 -30.81
CA VAL A 222 -10.47 19.80 -31.93
C VAL A 222 -11.38 21.01 -32.19
N ALA A 223 -11.97 21.59 -31.14
CA ALA A 223 -12.83 22.78 -31.27
C ALA A 223 -12.06 23.99 -31.82
N PHE A 224 -10.80 24.17 -31.44
CA PHE A 224 -9.95 25.21 -31.98
C PHE A 224 -9.60 24.98 -33.45
N LEU A 225 -9.26 23.73 -33.82
CA LEU A 225 -8.98 23.35 -35.21
C LEU A 225 -10.20 23.64 -36.09
N THR A 226 -11.39 23.19 -35.69
CA THR A 226 -12.62 23.43 -36.46
C THR A 226 -12.92 24.93 -36.58
N LEU A 227 -12.81 25.70 -35.49
CA LEU A 227 -13.03 27.15 -35.52
C LEU A 227 -12.04 27.89 -36.43
N THR A 228 -10.78 27.43 -36.49
CA THR A 228 -9.72 28.05 -37.30
C THR A 228 -9.90 27.79 -38.80
N PHE A 229 -10.30 26.57 -39.18
CA PHE A 229 -10.44 26.19 -40.59
C PHE A 229 -11.82 26.47 -41.19
N LEU A 230 -12.88 26.56 -40.36
CA LEU A 230 -14.25 26.77 -40.83
C LEU A 230 -14.42 28.03 -41.71
N PRO A 231 -13.89 29.22 -41.35
CA PRO A 231 -14.00 30.42 -42.19
C PRO A 231 -13.33 30.26 -43.56
N ALA A 232 -12.15 29.63 -43.60
CA ALA A 232 -11.42 29.39 -44.85
C ALA A 232 -12.17 28.42 -45.77
N THR A 233 -12.71 27.32 -45.21
CA THR A 233 -13.54 26.38 -45.97
C THR A 233 -14.83 27.01 -46.50
N PHE A 234 -15.47 27.89 -45.72
CA PHE A 234 -16.67 28.61 -46.12
C PHE A 234 -16.41 29.58 -47.28
N ILE A 235 -15.33 30.35 -47.21
CA ILE A 235 -14.91 31.24 -48.31
C ILE A 235 -14.56 30.42 -49.55
N CYS A 236 -13.83 29.31 -49.39
CA CYS A 236 -13.52 28.43 -50.52
C CYS A 236 -14.80 27.90 -51.19
N ALA A 237 -15.79 27.46 -50.40
CA ALA A 237 -17.06 26.93 -50.91
C ALA A 237 -17.88 28.00 -51.66
N ILE A 238 -18.03 29.20 -51.09
CA ILE A 238 -18.78 30.30 -51.72
C ILE A 238 -18.14 30.70 -53.06
N PHE A 239 -16.82 30.84 -53.08
CA PHE A 239 -16.13 31.37 -54.25
C PHE A 239 -15.87 30.30 -55.33
N SER A 240 -15.85 29.00 -54.98
CA SER A 240 -15.65 27.92 -55.96
C SER A 240 -16.75 27.84 -57.03
N MET A 241 -17.98 28.28 -56.74
CA MET A 241 -19.09 28.21 -57.71
C MET A 241 -19.42 29.54 -58.39
N SER A 242 -18.85 30.66 -57.93
CA SER A 242 -19.33 32.00 -58.32
C SER A 242 -18.53 32.67 -59.46
N PHE A 243 -17.31 32.21 -59.74
CA PHE A 243 -16.38 32.90 -60.65
C PHE A 243 -15.97 32.11 -61.89
N PHE A 244 -16.35 30.83 -61.98
CA PHE A 244 -16.06 29.96 -63.11
C PHE A 244 -17.34 29.74 -63.93
N ASN A 245 -17.34 30.23 -65.17
CA ASN A 245 -18.43 30.00 -66.11
C ASN A 245 -17.97 29.04 -67.20
N TYR A 246 -18.75 27.99 -67.41
CA TYR A 246 -18.55 27.06 -68.50
C TYR A 246 -19.34 27.54 -69.71
N ASP A 247 -18.66 27.75 -70.84
CA ASP A 247 -19.33 28.06 -72.11
C ASP A 247 -19.48 26.77 -72.93
N PRO A 248 -20.69 26.19 -73.01
CA PRO A 248 -20.92 24.94 -73.74
C PRO A 248 -20.77 25.09 -75.26
N ALA A 249 -20.78 26.32 -75.79
CA ALA A 249 -20.61 26.56 -77.23
C ALA A 249 -19.13 26.63 -77.65
N ALA A 250 -18.24 27.00 -76.74
CA ALA A 250 -16.81 27.17 -76.99
C ALA A 250 -15.93 26.09 -76.33
N ASP A 251 -16.55 25.09 -75.67
CA ASP A 251 -15.90 24.00 -74.92
C ASP A 251 -14.75 24.48 -74.01
N SER A 252 -14.94 25.63 -73.36
CA SER A 252 -13.87 26.28 -72.60
C SER A 252 -14.38 26.95 -71.32
N TRP A 253 -13.50 27.01 -70.33
CA TRP A 253 -13.75 27.66 -69.05
C TRP A 253 -13.29 29.11 -69.08
N THR A 254 -14.16 30.01 -68.62
CA THR A 254 -13.82 31.44 -68.48
C THR A 254 -13.87 31.86 -67.02
N VAL A 255 -12.90 32.69 -66.62
CA VAL A 255 -12.81 33.24 -65.26
C VAL A 255 -13.42 34.66 -65.25
N SER A 256 -14.31 34.92 -64.30
CA SER A 256 -14.94 36.23 -64.14
C SER A 256 -13.91 37.32 -63.78
N ARG A 257 -14.03 38.52 -64.37
CA ARG A 257 -13.19 39.69 -64.03
C ARG A 257 -13.31 40.12 -62.56
N LYS A 258 -14.35 39.66 -61.85
CA LYS A 258 -14.55 39.92 -60.42
C LYS A 258 -13.73 39.01 -59.51
N PHE A 259 -12.88 38.13 -60.06
CA PHE A 259 -12.05 37.20 -59.29
C PHE A 259 -11.14 37.89 -58.26
N TRP A 260 -10.76 39.16 -58.47
CA TRP A 260 -9.99 39.94 -57.49
C TRP A 260 -10.67 40.04 -56.11
N ILE A 261 -12.00 39.93 -56.05
CA ILE A 261 -12.78 39.95 -54.80
C ILE A 261 -12.41 38.75 -53.91
N TYR A 262 -12.05 37.60 -54.50
CA TYR A 262 -11.54 36.46 -53.74
C TYR A 262 -10.30 36.85 -52.93
N TRP A 263 -9.31 37.49 -53.56
CA TRP A 263 -8.08 37.91 -52.88
C TRP A 263 -8.34 38.98 -51.82
N ALA A 264 -9.29 39.89 -52.07
CA ALA A 264 -9.71 40.89 -51.10
C ALA A 264 -10.32 40.29 -49.81
N VAL A 265 -10.87 39.08 -49.88
CA VAL A 265 -11.47 38.36 -48.73
C VAL A 265 -10.52 37.32 -48.14
N ALA A 266 -9.77 36.61 -48.99
CA ALA A 266 -8.84 35.55 -48.58
C ALA A 266 -7.62 36.08 -47.82
N ILE A 267 -7.02 37.20 -48.24
CA ILE A 267 -5.82 37.76 -47.59
C ILE A 267 -6.13 38.21 -46.14
N PRO A 268 -7.20 38.99 -45.86
CA PRO A 268 -7.55 39.32 -44.49
C PRO A 268 -7.89 38.10 -43.63
N THR A 269 -8.58 37.11 -44.20
CA THR A 269 -8.98 35.91 -43.45
C THR A 269 -7.78 35.03 -43.09
N THR A 270 -6.82 34.87 -43.99
CA THR A 270 -5.56 34.17 -43.72
C THR A 270 -4.71 34.90 -42.69
N PHE A 271 -4.68 36.24 -42.72
CA PHE A 271 -4.01 37.03 -41.69
C PHE A 271 -4.65 36.86 -40.30
N VAL A 272 -5.98 36.92 -40.21
CA VAL A 272 -6.72 36.73 -38.95
C VAL A 272 -6.53 35.32 -38.39
N THR A 273 -6.61 34.28 -39.24
CA THR A 273 -6.38 32.89 -38.82
C THR A 273 -4.94 32.64 -38.37
N ALA A 274 -3.95 33.22 -39.05
CA ALA A 274 -2.55 33.16 -38.61
C ALA A 274 -2.32 33.88 -37.27
N LEU A 275 -2.99 35.01 -37.05
CA LEU A 275 -2.91 35.78 -35.79
C LEU A 275 -3.59 35.02 -34.63
N LEU A 276 -4.76 34.43 -34.87
CA LEU A 276 -5.44 33.55 -33.92
C LEU A 276 -4.57 32.33 -33.56
N TRP A 277 -3.93 31.73 -34.55
CA TRP A 277 -2.98 30.62 -34.35
C TRP A 277 -1.78 31.04 -33.51
N HIS A 278 -1.17 32.18 -33.84
CA HIS A 278 -0.03 32.72 -33.11
C HIS A 278 -0.39 33.01 -31.64
N TYR A 279 -1.51 33.71 -31.41
CA TYR A 279 -1.98 34.04 -30.07
C TYR A 279 -2.33 32.79 -29.26
N TRP A 280 -2.99 31.81 -29.88
CA TRP A 280 -3.32 30.55 -29.22
C TRP A 280 -2.06 29.79 -28.79
N ARG A 281 -1.03 29.71 -29.64
CA ARG A 281 0.24 29.06 -29.28
C ARG A 281 0.97 29.76 -28.13
N THR A 282 0.78 31.08 -27.99
CA THR A 282 1.34 31.84 -26.87
C THR A 282 0.55 31.71 -25.56
N VAL A 283 -0.78 31.56 -25.65
CA VAL A 283 -1.67 31.44 -24.47
C VAL A 283 -1.80 30.00 -23.99
N PHE A 284 -1.77 29.05 -24.91
CA PHE A 284 -1.80 27.61 -24.67
C PHE A 284 -0.59 26.96 -25.35
N PRO A 285 0.58 26.99 -24.71
CA PRO A 285 1.73 26.26 -25.23
C PRO A 285 1.35 24.78 -25.36
N PRO A 286 1.64 24.12 -26.51
CA PRO A 286 1.35 22.71 -26.67
C PRO A 286 2.12 21.93 -25.61
N THR A 287 1.39 21.27 -24.72
CA THR A 287 1.98 20.27 -23.82
C THR A 287 2.54 19.16 -24.71
N LEU A 288 3.86 18.97 -24.69
CA LEU A 288 4.51 17.87 -25.39
C LEU A 288 3.92 16.56 -24.86
N ILE A 289 3.25 15.82 -25.73
CA ILE A 289 2.80 14.45 -25.45
C ILE A 289 4.09 13.62 -25.28
N GLY A 290 4.50 13.49 -24.03
CA GLY A 290 5.82 12.98 -23.64
C GLY A 290 6.29 13.58 -22.33
N GLU A 291 5.97 14.84 -22.04
CA GLU A 291 6.33 15.50 -20.78
C GLU A 291 5.44 15.04 -19.62
N ALA A 292 4.16 14.71 -19.86
CA ALA A 292 3.33 14.02 -18.87
C ALA A 292 3.86 12.60 -18.58
N SER A 293 4.44 11.92 -19.58
CA SER A 293 5.07 10.61 -19.39
C SER A 293 6.45 10.72 -18.75
N GLU A 294 7.21 11.78 -19.01
CA GLU A 294 8.46 12.08 -18.32
C GLU A 294 8.21 12.57 -16.90
N ILE A 295 7.11 13.27 -16.63
CA ILE A 295 6.72 13.67 -15.27
C ILE A 295 6.21 12.43 -14.53
N ASP A 296 5.44 11.54 -15.15
CA ASP A 296 5.07 10.26 -14.53
C ASP A 296 6.30 9.35 -14.37
N GLN A 297 7.22 9.27 -15.33
CA GLN A 297 8.46 8.50 -15.21
C GLN A 297 9.45 9.13 -14.24
N LYS A 298 9.57 10.46 -14.18
CA LYS A 298 10.37 11.16 -13.17
C LYS A 298 9.71 11.04 -11.81
N ALA A 299 8.39 11.09 -11.69
CA ALA A 299 7.68 10.86 -10.43
C ALA A 299 7.85 9.41 -9.98
N HIS A 300 7.81 8.43 -10.89
CA HIS A 300 8.10 7.04 -10.61
C HIS A 300 9.57 6.84 -10.20
N ALA A 301 10.50 7.45 -10.93
CA ALA A 301 11.94 7.37 -10.66
C ALA A 301 12.35 8.17 -9.42
N ILE A 302 11.64 9.25 -9.06
CA ILE A 302 11.81 10.01 -7.82
C ILE A 302 11.21 9.20 -6.66
N ARG A 303 10.06 8.54 -6.85
CA ARG A 303 9.48 7.64 -5.84
C ARG A 303 10.37 6.41 -5.59
N GLU A 304 10.96 5.82 -6.63
CA GLU A 304 11.99 4.77 -6.51
C GLU A 304 13.32 5.29 -5.92
N LYS A 305 13.73 6.52 -6.24
CA LYS A 305 14.92 7.13 -5.63
C LYS A 305 14.68 7.55 -4.20
N GLU A 306 13.49 7.99 -3.80
CA GLU A 306 13.17 8.35 -2.42
C GLU A 306 13.06 7.09 -1.55
N THR A 307 12.49 5.99 -2.06
CA THR A 307 12.54 4.68 -1.37
C THR A 307 13.97 4.16 -1.25
N SER A 308 14.81 4.35 -2.27
CA SER A 308 16.23 3.99 -2.24
C SER A 308 17.09 4.91 -1.34
N ASN A 309 16.86 6.22 -1.35
CA ASN A 309 17.60 7.18 -0.52
C ASN A 309 17.17 7.18 0.94
N HIS A 310 15.94 6.81 1.29
CA HIS A 310 15.58 6.57 2.70
C HIS A 310 16.35 5.38 3.29
N HIS A 311 16.71 4.40 2.45
CA HIS A 311 17.59 3.29 2.82
C HIS A 311 19.07 3.70 2.87
N GLY A 312 19.50 4.67 2.04
CA GLY A 312 20.87 5.20 2.04
C GLY A 312 21.17 6.27 3.09
N SER A 313 20.17 7.06 3.50
CA SER A 313 20.33 8.15 4.47
C SER A 313 20.33 7.67 5.91
N SER A 314 19.64 6.56 6.25
CA SER A 314 19.73 5.97 7.59
C SER A 314 21.11 5.35 7.87
N LEU A 315 21.85 4.97 6.82
CA LEU A 315 23.21 4.43 6.94
C LEU A 315 24.30 5.50 7.13
N LEU A 316 23.98 6.79 6.94
CA LEU A 316 24.94 7.89 7.12
C LEU A 316 24.73 8.70 8.41
N GLU A 317 23.59 8.54 9.10
CA GLU A 317 23.41 9.11 10.46
C GLU A 317 23.96 8.19 11.57
N ASP A 318 24.21 6.91 11.30
CA ASP A 318 24.84 5.98 12.26
C ASP A 318 26.39 5.91 12.17
N LEU A 319 27.02 6.79 11.39
CA LEU A 319 28.48 6.87 11.24
C LEU A 319 29.09 8.26 11.49
N ALA A 320 28.43 9.10 12.29
CA ALA A 320 29.00 10.32 12.88
C ALA A 320 28.81 10.32 14.41
#